data_AF-A0A367ESI7-F1
#
_entry.id   AF-A0A367ESI7-F1
#
_cell.length_a   1.000
_cell.length_b   1.000
_cell.length_c   1.000
_cell.angle_alpha   90.00
_cell.angle_beta   90.00
_cell.angle_gamma   90.00
#
_symmetry.space_group_name_H-M   'P 1'
#
loop_
_entity.id
_entity.type
_entity.pdbx_description
1 polymer ?
#
loop_
_entity_poly.entity_id
_entity_poly.type
_entity_poly.pdbx_seq_one_letter_code
_entity_poly.pdbx_strand_id
1 'polypeptide(L)'
;MSTTAPHAGTPGRTGPAEARALYRAGLDTHTAGWAPGHVRAHLAAVPLAWAPDLSSYCARNRHALPVLDIGEPGGWSTPLARDADLRTDLPRYRVWADGELLAEPREVTDRWHDDLVPFLLGRPVALDAELAAAGVPLRHLEQGQTVPLYVTNRSCRPAGRLCGPLVVAMRPVPAHLVPAARAAGATTSQGQGGPVHVGDPGALGIRALSRPDSGSRVRPEGGDIPVFWASGVTLQAALRATRPPFALTEAPGRLLITDLGAEGATDPGAEGGTNLGAEGVTGTGPEGITGTRPEGARGAGVEGERDACP
;
A
#
# COMPACT_ATOMS: atom_id res chain seq x y z
N MET A 1 -1.39 -22.54 -44.65
CA MET A 1 -1.32 -21.24 -43.97
C MET A 1 -1.64 -21.48 -42.51
N SER A 2 -0.61 -21.73 -41.70
CA SER A 2 -0.78 -21.94 -40.26
C SER A 2 -0.73 -20.57 -39.59
N THR A 3 -1.89 -20.08 -39.16
CA THR A 3 -2.01 -18.87 -38.35
C THR A 3 -1.44 -19.18 -36.97
N THR A 4 -0.24 -18.67 -36.70
CA THR A 4 0.35 -18.65 -35.36
C THR A 4 -0.56 -17.80 -34.46
N ALA A 5 -1.16 -18.41 -33.45
CA ALA A 5 -1.85 -17.68 -32.39
C ALA A 5 -0.89 -16.64 -31.78
N PRO A 6 -1.34 -15.42 -31.47
CA PRO A 6 -0.48 -14.40 -30.88
C PRO A 6 0.07 -14.95 -29.56
N HIS A 7 1.38 -14.84 -29.38
CA HIS A 7 2.08 -15.24 -28.17
C HIS A 7 1.39 -14.55 -26.99
N ALA A 8 0.72 -15.31 -26.11
CA ALA A 8 0.17 -14.76 -24.87
C ALA A 8 1.31 -14.04 -24.14
N GLY A 9 1.08 -12.79 -23.73
CA GLY A 9 2.14 -11.91 -23.20
C GLY A 9 3.00 -12.61 -22.15
N THR A 10 4.30 -12.40 -22.21
CA THR A 10 5.26 -13.03 -21.29
C THR A 10 5.79 -11.98 -20.32
N PRO A 11 5.88 -12.27 -19.00
CA PRO A 11 6.57 -11.39 -18.05
C PRO A 11 7.94 -10.95 -18.60
N GLY A 12 8.29 -9.69 -18.37
CA GLY A 12 9.54 -9.10 -18.85
C GLY A 12 9.51 -8.50 -20.26
N ARG A 13 8.50 -8.80 -21.08
CA ARG A 13 8.40 -8.31 -22.48
C ARG A 13 7.11 -7.56 -22.82
N THR A 14 6.11 -7.64 -21.94
CA THR A 14 4.79 -7.02 -22.11
C THR A 14 4.77 -5.59 -21.58
N GLY A 15 4.23 -4.65 -22.36
CA GLY A 15 4.03 -3.26 -21.95
C GLY A 15 2.87 -3.08 -20.95
N PRO A 16 2.72 -1.91 -20.29
CA PRO A 16 1.71 -1.70 -19.26
C PRO A 16 0.27 -1.87 -19.76
N ALA A 17 -0.09 -1.24 -20.88
CA ALA A 17 -1.42 -1.36 -21.48
C ALA A 17 -1.76 -2.79 -21.93
N GLU A 18 -0.78 -3.50 -22.52
CA GLU A 18 -0.94 -4.90 -22.93
C GLU A 18 -1.15 -5.82 -21.72
N ALA A 19 -0.42 -5.60 -20.61
CA ALA A 19 -0.62 -6.35 -19.38
C ALA A 19 -2.02 -6.13 -18.81
N ARG A 20 -2.50 -4.88 -18.74
CA ARG A 20 -3.88 -4.56 -18.31
C ARG A 20 -4.92 -5.26 -19.19
N ALA A 21 -4.72 -5.28 -20.51
CA ALA A 21 -5.61 -5.98 -21.43
C ALA A 21 -5.67 -7.49 -21.18
N LEU A 22 -4.54 -8.13 -20.83
CA LEU A 22 -4.52 -9.55 -20.46
C LEU A 22 -5.28 -9.81 -19.15
N TYR A 23 -5.14 -8.92 -18.16
CA TYR A 23 -5.86 -9.02 -16.88
C TYR A 23 -7.37 -8.90 -17.09
N ARG A 24 -7.79 -7.91 -17.89
CA ARG A 24 -9.18 -7.73 -18.33
C ARG A 24 -9.71 -8.96 -19.08
N ALA A 25 -8.87 -9.64 -19.86
CA ALA A 25 -9.22 -10.88 -20.54
C ALA A 25 -9.26 -12.12 -19.62
N GLY A 26 -8.97 -11.96 -18.33
CA GLY A 26 -9.12 -13.01 -17.30
C GLY A 26 -7.82 -13.64 -16.81
N LEU A 27 -6.65 -13.09 -17.17
CA LEU A 27 -5.37 -13.56 -16.64
C LEU A 27 -5.23 -13.20 -15.15
N ASP A 28 -5.41 -14.19 -14.26
CA ASP A 28 -5.13 -14.07 -12.83
C ASP A 28 -3.69 -14.48 -12.52
N THR A 29 -2.81 -13.50 -12.34
CA THR A 29 -1.38 -13.73 -12.07
C THR A 29 -0.78 -12.62 -11.20
N HIS A 30 0.36 -12.91 -10.57
CA HIS A 30 1.09 -11.91 -9.79
C HIS A 30 1.67 -10.86 -10.74
N THR A 31 1.55 -9.57 -10.42
CA THR A 31 1.98 -8.48 -11.33
C THR A 31 3.47 -8.16 -11.25
N ALA A 32 4.20 -8.81 -10.33
CA ALA A 32 5.66 -8.76 -10.32
C ALA A 32 6.23 -9.34 -11.64
N GLY A 33 7.22 -8.65 -12.22
CA GLY A 33 7.85 -9.04 -13.49
C GLY A 33 7.07 -8.64 -14.75
N TRP A 34 5.80 -8.24 -14.64
CA TRP A 34 5.04 -7.65 -15.74
C TRP A 34 5.37 -6.16 -15.88
N ALA A 35 5.44 -5.67 -17.13
CA ALA A 35 5.81 -4.30 -17.48
C ALA A 35 7.00 -3.75 -16.66
N PRO A 36 8.22 -4.32 -16.82
CA PRO A 36 9.40 -3.82 -16.13
C PRO A 36 9.57 -2.31 -16.31
N GLY A 37 10.07 -1.64 -15.27
CA GLY A 37 10.27 -0.18 -15.29
C GLY A 37 9.01 0.66 -15.08
N HIS A 38 7.83 0.06 -14.86
CA HIS A 38 6.60 0.80 -14.59
C HIS A 38 6.16 0.70 -13.13
N VAL A 39 5.49 1.74 -12.64
CA VAL A 39 4.94 1.79 -11.29
C VAL A 39 3.74 0.86 -11.18
N ARG A 40 3.69 0.14 -10.05
CA ARG A 40 2.54 -0.67 -9.65
C ARG A 40 1.84 0.00 -8.48
N ALA A 41 0.52 0.17 -8.61
CA ALA A 41 -0.32 0.80 -7.61
C ALA A 41 -1.25 -0.22 -6.94
N HIS A 42 -1.33 -0.16 -5.62
CA HIS A 42 -2.43 -0.71 -4.84
C HIS A 42 -3.69 0.11 -5.13
N LEU A 43 -4.85 -0.53 -5.04
CA LEU A 43 -6.16 0.08 -5.23
C LEU A 43 -6.94 -0.04 -3.93
N ALA A 44 -7.58 1.04 -3.51
CA ALA A 44 -8.69 0.98 -2.57
C ALA A 44 -9.83 1.87 -3.04
N ALA A 45 -11.03 1.34 -3.18
CA ALA A 45 -12.22 2.14 -3.43
C ALA A 45 -13.14 2.08 -2.21
N VAL A 46 -13.47 3.24 -1.66
CA VAL A 46 -14.31 3.37 -0.46
C VAL A 46 -15.48 4.30 -0.73
N PRO A 47 -16.62 4.15 -0.03
CA PRO A 47 -17.73 5.11 -0.14
C PRO A 47 -17.28 6.55 0.11
N LEU A 48 -17.88 7.51 -0.58
CA LEU A 48 -17.52 8.94 -0.51
C LEU A 48 -17.47 9.47 0.93
N ALA A 49 -18.39 9.02 1.78
CA ALA A 49 -18.43 9.39 3.20
C ALA A 49 -17.19 8.97 3.99
N TRP A 50 -16.39 8.03 3.49
CA TRP A 50 -15.15 7.52 4.08
C TRP A 50 -13.88 8.11 3.45
N ALA A 51 -13.99 8.72 2.26
CA ALA A 51 -12.84 9.25 1.54
C ALA A 51 -12.03 10.30 2.32
N PRO A 52 -12.65 11.25 3.07
CA PRO A 52 -11.88 12.22 3.88
C PRO A 52 -11.03 11.55 4.96
N ASP A 53 -11.57 10.53 5.64
CA ASP A 53 -10.85 9.81 6.69
C ASP A 53 -9.70 9.00 6.08
N LEU A 54 -9.94 8.32 4.96
CA LEU A 54 -8.89 7.57 4.25
C LEU A 54 -7.78 8.49 3.76
N SER A 55 -8.13 9.64 3.17
CA SER A 55 -7.15 10.65 2.75
C SER A 55 -6.29 11.13 3.93
N SER A 56 -6.92 11.47 5.06
CA SER A 56 -6.21 11.88 6.28
C SER A 56 -5.32 10.75 6.83
N TYR A 57 -5.80 9.51 6.79
CA TYR A 57 -5.07 8.34 7.26
C TYR A 57 -3.83 8.08 6.42
N CYS A 58 -3.96 8.15 5.09
CA CYS A 58 -2.83 8.04 4.17
C CYS A 58 -1.82 9.17 4.42
N ALA A 59 -2.26 10.42 4.56
CA ALA A 59 -1.38 11.56 4.82
C ALA A 59 -0.59 11.41 6.14
N ARG A 60 -1.22 10.90 7.21
CA ARG A 60 -0.55 10.65 8.50
C ARG A 60 0.40 9.45 8.46
N ASN A 61 0.24 8.54 7.50
CA ASN A 61 0.99 7.30 7.35
C ASN A 61 1.68 7.16 5.98
N ARG A 62 2.08 8.30 5.38
CA ARG A 62 2.65 8.42 4.03
C ARG A 62 3.81 7.48 3.69
N HIS A 63 4.59 7.03 4.68
CA HIS A 63 5.64 6.03 4.46
C HIS A 63 5.06 4.64 4.10
N ALA A 64 3.90 4.28 4.66
CA ALA A 64 3.24 3.02 4.38
C ALA A 64 2.20 3.16 3.25
N LEU A 65 1.55 4.32 3.17
CA LEU A 65 0.42 4.60 2.29
C LEU A 65 0.67 5.85 1.43
N PRO A 66 1.72 5.85 0.58
CA PRO A 66 1.96 6.95 -0.34
C PRO A 66 0.84 6.99 -1.39
N VAL A 67 0.11 8.09 -1.45
CA VAL A 67 -0.95 8.31 -2.44
C VAL A 67 -0.33 8.77 -3.75
N LEU A 68 -0.70 8.11 -4.85
CA LEU A 68 -0.32 8.49 -6.21
C LEU A 68 -1.44 9.26 -6.90
N ASP A 69 -2.69 8.86 -6.68
CA ASP A 69 -3.88 9.46 -7.30
C ASP A 69 -5.13 9.17 -6.46
N ILE A 70 -6.10 10.10 -6.52
CA ILE A 70 -7.43 9.96 -5.93
C ILE A 70 -8.42 10.33 -7.01
N GLY A 71 -9.27 9.39 -7.42
CA GLY A 71 -10.28 9.62 -8.44
C GLY A 71 -11.53 10.32 -7.89
N GLU A 72 -12.40 10.72 -8.80
CA GLU A 72 -13.71 11.27 -8.48
C GLU A 72 -14.68 10.17 -7.98
N PRO A 73 -15.74 10.53 -7.21
CA PRO A 73 -16.78 9.59 -6.82
C PRO A 73 -17.42 8.91 -8.04
N GLY A 74 -17.51 7.57 -8.01
CA GLY A 74 -18.00 6.74 -9.12
C GLY A 74 -17.02 6.62 -10.29
N GLY A 75 -15.95 7.41 -10.30
CA GLY A 75 -14.90 7.37 -11.30
C GLY A 75 -14.15 6.04 -11.26
N TRP A 76 -13.89 5.46 -12.44
CA TRP A 76 -13.14 4.22 -12.60
C TRP A 76 -11.89 4.39 -13.48
N SER A 77 -11.68 5.58 -14.05
CA SER A 77 -10.50 5.93 -14.83
C SER A 77 -9.44 6.59 -13.93
N THR A 78 -8.18 6.56 -14.35
CA THR A 78 -7.09 7.28 -13.69
C THR A 78 -6.15 7.94 -14.72
N PRO A 79 -5.61 9.14 -14.46
CA PRO A 79 -4.55 9.72 -15.29
C PRO A 79 -3.25 8.91 -15.25
N LEU A 80 -3.04 8.04 -14.26
CA LEU A 80 -1.82 7.24 -14.13
C LEU A 80 -1.73 6.12 -15.17
N ALA A 81 -2.84 5.75 -15.79
CA ALA A 81 -2.93 4.63 -16.72
C ALA A 81 -3.98 4.96 -17.78
N ARG A 82 -3.52 5.43 -18.93
CA ARG A 82 -4.41 5.82 -20.02
C ARG A 82 -5.25 4.63 -20.46
N ASP A 83 -6.54 4.88 -20.68
CA ASP A 83 -7.55 3.91 -21.11
C ASP A 83 -7.69 2.70 -20.14
N ALA A 84 -7.19 2.84 -18.91
CA ALA A 84 -7.37 1.83 -17.88
C ALA A 84 -8.78 1.90 -17.28
N ASP A 85 -9.33 0.74 -16.98
CA ASP A 85 -10.55 0.59 -16.20
C ASP A 85 -10.22 -0.10 -14.88
N LEU A 86 -10.28 0.67 -13.79
CA LEU A 86 -9.96 0.18 -12.44
C LEU A 86 -10.86 -0.99 -12.01
N ARG A 87 -11.99 -1.23 -12.68
CA ARG A 87 -12.93 -2.31 -12.37
C ARG A 87 -12.54 -3.66 -12.97
N THR A 88 -11.67 -3.67 -13.99
CA THR A 88 -11.30 -4.90 -14.73
C THR A 88 -9.80 -5.10 -14.93
N ASP A 89 -8.98 -4.06 -14.76
CA ASP A 89 -7.58 -4.08 -15.19
C ASP A 89 -6.60 -4.54 -14.12
N LEU A 90 -7.12 -5.06 -13.00
CA LEU A 90 -6.32 -5.79 -12.02
C LEU A 90 -6.60 -7.28 -12.16
N PRO A 91 -5.61 -8.16 -11.95
CA PRO A 91 -5.83 -9.60 -12.09
C PRO A 91 -6.85 -10.18 -11.09
N ARG A 92 -7.00 -9.55 -9.92
CA ARG A 92 -7.90 -10.00 -8.85
C ARG A 92 -8.19 -8.87 -7.85
N TYR A 93 -9.42 -8.83 -7.38
CA TYR A 93 -9.92 -7.88 -6.40
C TYR A 93 -10.26 -8.57 -5.08
N ARG A 94 -10.49 -7.75 -4.05
CA ARG A 94 -11.10 -8.12 -2.79
C ARG A 94 -12.28 -7.20 -2.52
N VAL A 95 -13.40 -7.80 -2.12
CA VAL A 95 -14.62 -7.11 -1.70
C VAL A 95 -14.73 -7.27 -0.19
N TRP A 96 -14.84 -6.15 0.50
CA TRP A 96 -14.91 -6.08 1.95
C TRP A 96 -16.28 -5.57 2.38
N ALA A 97 -16.87 -6.19 3.41
CA ALA A 97 -18.10 -5.74 4.04
C ALA A 97 -17.95 -5.89 5.57
N ASP A 98 -18.18 -4.81 6.31
CA ASP A 98 -18.06 -4.76 7.78
C ASP A 98 -16.72 -5.30 8.31
N GLY A 99 -15.66 -5.08 7.54
CA GLY A 99 -14.28 -5.53 7.81
C GLY A 99 -13.98 -6.97 7.44
N GLU A 100 -14.97 -7.74 6.97
CA GLU A 100 -14.81 -9.12 6.53
C GLU A 100 -14.57 -9.22 5.03
N LEU A 101 -13.77 -10.21 4.60
CA LEU A 101 -13.54 -10.50 3.18
C LEU A 101 -14.74 -11.28 2.63
N LEU A 102 -15.57 -10.61 1.82
CA LEU A 102 -16.79 -11.19 1.27
C LEU A 102 -16.53 -12.01 0.01
N ALA A 103 -15.69 -11.50 -0.89
CA ALA A 103 -15.40 -12.14 -2.16
C ALA A 103 -14.03 -11.70 -2.71
N GLU A 104 -13.50 -12.52 -3.60
CA GLU A 104 -12.35 -12.18 -4.41
C GLU A 104 -12.72 -12.37 -5.88
N PRO A 105 -13.34 -11.41 -6.57
CA PRO A 105 -13.69 -11.55 -7.98
C PRO A 105 -12.53 -11.12 -8.89
N ARG A 106 -12.63 -11.44 -10.19
CA ARG A 106 -11.67 -11.00 -11.23
C ARG A 106 -12.02 -9.64 -11.84
N GLU A 107 -13.24 -9.18 -11.63
CA GLU A 107 -13.72 -7.85 -11.98
C GLU A 107 -14.71 -7.38 -10.90
N VAL A 108 -14.95 -6.08 -10.82
CA VAL A 108 -15.83 -5.48 -9.81
C VAL A 108 -16.83 -4.50 -10.41
N THR A 109 -17.09 -4.58 -11.72
CA THR A 109 -18.02 -3.68 -12.44
C THR A 109 -19.41 -3.66 -11.82
N ASP A 110 -19.91 -4.81 -11.37
CA ASP A 110 -21.20 -4.99 -10.69
C ASP A 110 -21.23 -4.49 -9.23
N ARG A 111 -20.06 -4.20 -8.66
CA ARG A 111 -19.84 -3.76 -7.28
C ARG A 111 -19.25 -2.35 -7.21
N TRP A 112 -19.09 -1.68 -8.35
CA TRP A 112 -18.57 -0.32 -8.41
C TRP A 112 -19.72 0.66 -8.34
N HIS A 113 -19.98 1.18 -7.14
CA HIS A 113 -21.06 2.13 -6.89
C HIS A 113 -20.66 3.56 -7.30
N ASP A 114 -21.66 4.39 -7.60
CA ASP A 114 -21.46 5.79 -8.03
C ASP A 114 -20.87 6.69 -6.93
N ASP A 115 -20.85 6.23 -5.68
CA ASP A 115 -20.26 6.94 -4.55
C ASP A 115 -18.87 6.40 -4.17
N LEU A 116 -18.31 5.41 -4.87
CA LEU A 116 -16.98 4.92 -4.57
C LEU A 116 -15.89 5.88 -5.04
N VAL A 117 -14.97 6.22 -4.15
CA VAL A 117 -13.80 7.04 -4.44
C VAL A 117 -12.58 6.13 -4.50
N PRO A 118 -11.94 5.96 -5.68
CA PRO A 118 -10.73 5.15 -5.80
C PRO A 118 -9.49 5.92 -5.34
N PHE A 119 -8.66 5.24 -4.56
CA PHE A 119 -7.34 5.66 -4.14
C PHE A 119 -6.31 4.73 -4.76
N LEU A 120 -5.35 5.29 -5.48
CA LEU A 120 -4.19 4.57 -5.97
C LEU A 120 -3.00 4.87 -5.09
N LEU A 121 -2.45 3.84 -4.48
CA LEU A 121 -1.33 3.95 -3.54
C LEU A 121 -0.12 3.22 -4.08
N GLY A 122 1.06 3.80 -3.94
CA GLY A 122 2.26 3.14 -4.41
C GLY A 122 3.46 4.03 -4.35
N ARG A 123 4.63 3.42 -4.55
CA ARG A 123 5.86 4.17 -4.66
C ARG A 123 6.15 4.44 -6.14
N PRO A 124 6.58 5.67 -6.51
CA PRO A 124 6.92 6.00 -7.89
C PRO A 124 8.12 5.21 -8.44
N VAL A 125 8.92 4.58 -7.58
CA VAL A 125 9.99 3.67 -7.97
C VAL A 125 9.78 2.31 -7.30
N ALA A 126 9.86 1.25 -8.10
CA ALA A 126 9.76 -0.12 -7.60
C ALA A 126 10.96 -0.45 -6.70
N LEU A 127 10.73 -0.71 -5.41
CA LEU A 127 11.78 -1.00 -4.42
C LEU A 127 12.71 -2.12 -4.88
N ASP A 128 12.15 -3.16 -5.49
CA ASP A 128 12.93 -4.29 -6.01
C ASP A 128 13.94 -3.82 -7.07
N ALA A 129 13.61 -2.83 -7.90
CA ALA A 129 14.55 -2.29 -8.88
C ALA A 129 15.68 -1.49 -8.22
N GLU A 130 15.37 -0.66 -7.22
CA GLU A 130 16.38 0.10 -6.47
C GLU A 130 17.32 -0.84 -5.70
N LEU A 131 16.77 -1.87 -5.06
CA LEU A 131 17.53 -2.89 -4.36
C LEU A 131 18.44 -3.67 -5.32
N ALA A 132 17.92 -4.10 -6.47
CA ALA A 132 18.70 -4.78 -7.49
C ALA A 132 19.83 -3.90 -8.04
N ALA A 133 19.56 -2.62 -8.32
CA ALA A 133 20.56 -1.65 -8.78
C ALA A 133 21.66 -1.41 -7.73
N ALA A 134 21.32 -1.51 -6.44
CA ALA A 134 22.27 -1.46 -5.33
C ALA A 134 22.99 -2.79 -5.06
N GLY A 135 22.78 -3.81 -5.89
CA GLY A 135 23.40 -5.14 -5.75
C GLY A 135 22.79 -5.99 -4.64
N VAL A 136 21.65 -5.59 -4.05
CA VAL A 136 20.96 -6.35 -3.02
C VAL A 136 20.21 -7.53 -3.68
N PRO A 137 20.51 -8.78 -3.29
CA PRO A 137 19.83 -9.94 -3.88
C PRO A 137 18.36 -9.95 -3.52
N LEU A 138 17.52 -10.26 -4.51
CA LEU A 138 16.06 -10.34 -4.35
C LEU A 138 15.66 -11.79 -4.12
N ARG A 139 15.94 -12.29 -2.90
CA ARG A 139 15.76 -13.70 -2.51
C ARG A 139 14.38 -14.29 -2.86
N HIS A 140 13.32 -13.48 -2.77
CA HIS A 140 11.97 -13.92 -3.15
C HIS A 140 11.88 -14.23 -4.64
N LEU A 141 12.45 -13.39 -5.51
CA LEU A 141 12.46 -13.63 -6.95
C LEU A 141 13.35 -14.81 -7.33
N GLU A 142 14.53 -14.93 -6.72
CA GLU A 142 15.44 -16.07 -6.92
C GLU A 142 14.77 -17.41 -6.61
N GLN A 143 13.85 -17.42 -5.64
CA GLN A 143 13.11 -18.61 -5.20
C GLN A 143 11.73 -18.77 -5.87
N GLY A 144 11.37 -17.90 -6.81
CA GLY A 144 10.05 -17.90 -7.44
C GLY A 144 8.90 -17.69 -6.45
N GLN A 145 9.17 -16.99 -5.34
CA GLN A 145 8.25 -16.76 -4.23
C GLN A 145 7.69 -15.34 -4.25
N THR A 146 6.49 -15.18 -3.69
CA THR A 146 5.95 -13.86 -3.36
C THR A 146 6.60 -13.33 -2.09
N VAL A 147 6.76 -12.01 -1.99
CA VAL A 147 7.37 -11.39 -0.80
C VAL A 147 6.53 -11.70 0.45
N PRO A 148 7.14 -12.15 1.56
CA PRO A 148 6.42 -12.45 2.79
C PRO A 148 5.99 -11.15 3.48
N LEU A 149 4.72 -11.09 3.85
CA LEU A 149 4.10 -9.98 4.56
C LEU A 149 3.77 -10.39 5.99
N TYR A 150 3.93 -9.45 6.92
CA TYR A 150 3.67 -9.65 8.34
C TYR A 150 2.88 -8.49 8.92
N VAL A 151 1.83 -8.82 9.68
CA VAL A 151 1.10 -7.87 10.53
C VAL A 151 1.93 -7.64 11.79
N THR A 152 2.28 -6.38 12.06
CA THR A 152 3.13 -6.03 13.20
C THR A 152 2.31 -5.65 14.43
N ASN A 153 2.98 -5.59 15.58
CA ASN A 153 2.43 -4.98 16.80
C ASN A 153 2.54 -3.43 16.82
N ARG A 154 3.01 -2.80 15.73
CA ARG A 154 3.10 -1.34 15.63
C ARG A 154 1.84 -0.79 14.97
N SER A 155 1.13 0.10 15.66
CA SER A 155 -0.03 0.78 15.08
C SER A 155 0.38 1.91 14.13
N CYS A 156 -0.37 2.06 13.06
CA CYS A 156 -0.37 3.29 12.28
C CYS A 156 -0.99 4.44 13.09
N ARG A 157 -0.70 5.68 12.67
CA ARG A 157 -1.31 6.87 13.27
C ARG A 157 -2.78 6.94 12.83
N PRO A 158 -3.76 6.88 13.74
CA PRO A 158 -5.17 6.89 13.36
C PRO A 158 -5.59 8.23 12.74
N ALA A 159 -6.64 8.22 11.92
CA ALA A 159 -7.23 9.41 11.34
C ALA A 159 -8.72 9.19 11.04
N GLY A 160 -9.58 10.08 11.54
CA GLY A 160 -11.02 9.87 11.49
C GLY A 160 -11.37 8.52 12.12
N ARG A 161 -12.19 7.73 11.42
CA ARG A 161 -12.52 6.36 11.83
C ARG A 161 -11.41 5.34 11.58
N LEU A 162 -10.40 5.65 10.74
CA LEU A 162 -9.41 4.66 10.34
C LEU A 162 -8.30 4.48 11.38
N CYS A 163 -8.06 3.22 11.71
CA CYS A 163 -6.85 2.75 12.38
C CYS A 163 -6.52 1.32 11.98
N GLY A 164 -5.32 0.88 12.34
CA GLY A 164 -4.90 -0.50 12.15
C GLY A 164 -3.40 -0.69 12.39
N PRO A 165 -2.94 -1.94 12.37
CA PRO A 165 -1.52 -2.24 12.47
C PRO A 165 -0.80 -1.92 11.16
N LEU A 166 0.48 -1.56 11.28
CA LEU A 166 1.42 -1.53 10.16
C LEU A 166 1.65 -2.96 9.67
N VAL A 167 1.59 -3.15 8.35
CA VAL A 167 2.00 -4.39 7.68
C VAL A 167 3.34 -4.16 6.99
N VAL A 168 4.25 -5.12 7.17
CA VAL A 168 5.60 -5.04 6.61
C VAL A 168 5.89 -6.18 5.65
N ALA A 169 6.61 -5.86 4.57
CA ALA A 169 7.26 -6.83 3.70
C ALA A 169 8.68 -7.08 4.20
N MET A 170 9.05 -8.34 4.41
CA MET A 170 10.39 -8.73 4.85
C MET A 170 11.22 -9.22 3.68
N ARG A 171 12.45 -8.72 3.54
CA ARG A 171 13.46 -9.28 2.63
C ARG A 171 14.72 -9.64 3.42
N PRO A 172 15.29 -10.84 3.24
CA PRO A 172 16.62 -11.14 3.73
C PRO A 172 17.66 -10.35 2.93
N VAL A 173 18.56 -9.66 3.61
CA VAL A 173 19.61 -8.83 3.00
C VAL A 173 20.97 -9.22 3.60
N PRO A 174 21.99 -9.54 2.79
CA PRO A 174 23.34 -9.80 3.30
C PRO A 174 23.81 -8.68 4.22
N ALA A 175 24.39 -9.00 5.38
CA ALA A 175 24.71 -8.01 6.41
C ALA A 175 25.50 -6.80 5.88
N HIS A 176 26.46 -7.03 4.98
CA HIS A 176 27.29 -5.99 4.38
C HIS A 176 26.54 -5.07 3.39
N LEU A 177 25.38 -5.50 2.89
CA LEU A 177 24.53 -4.74 1.96
C LEU A 177 23.37 -4.03 2.65
N VAL A 178 23.18 -4.20 3.96
CA VAL A 178 22.13 -3.49 4.71
C VAL A 178 22.22 -1.95 4.57
N PRO A 179 23.41 -1.32 4.60
CA PRO A 179 23.51 0.12 4.33
C PRO A 179 23.04 0.50 2.93
N ALA A 180 23.39 -0.28 1.91
CA ALA A 180 22.94 -0.08 0.54
C ALA A 180 21.41 -0.25 0.42
N ALA A 181 20.84 -1.28 1.05
CA ALA A 181 19.41 -1.51 1.09
C ALA A 181 18.63 -0.37 1.78
N ARG A 182 19.21 0.25 2.82
CA ARG A 182 18.64 1.44 3.47
C ARG A 182 18.62 2.65 2.54
N ALA A 183 19.69 2.84 1.77
CA ALA A 183 19.82 3.94 0.82
C ALA A 183 18.90 3.76 -0.40
N ALA A 184 18.74 2.52 -0.88
CA ALA A 184 17.91 2.09 -2.02
C ALA A 184 16.39 2.24 -1.80
N GLY A 185 15.96 3.07 -0.85
CA GLY A 185 14.58 3.53 -0.73
C GLY A 185 14.48 4.96 -0.17
N ALA A 186 15.59 5.60 0.17
CA ALA A 186 15.60 6.95 0.72
C ALA A 186 15.49 8.04 -0.36
N THR A 187 15.62 7.68 -1.63
CA THR A 187 15.71 8.55 -2.82
C THR A 187 14.41 9.25 -3.22
N THR A 188 13.27 8.86 -2.65
CA THR A 188 12.02 9.64 -2.83
C THR A 188 12.21 11.04 -2.22
N SER A 189 11.70 12.10 -2.88
CA SER A 189 11.80 13.52 -2.47
C SER A 189 11.41 13.82 -1.01
N GLN A 190 10.75 12.86 -0.35
CA GLN A 190 10.22 12.92 1.00
C GLN A 190 10.99 12.07 2.04
N GLY A 191 12.08 11.39 1.64
CA GLY A 191 12.90 10.54 2.52
C GLY A 191 12.16 9.32 3.12
N GLN A 192 11.15 8.79 2.42
CA GLN A 192 10.09 7.95 3.00
C GLN A 192 9.96 6.55 2.41
N GLY A 193 10.97 6.02 1.74
CA GLY A 193 10.94 4.65 1.20
C GLY A 193 11.94 3.69 1.83
N GLY A 194 12.68 4.10 2.87
CA GLY A 194 13.62 3.24 3.58
C GLY A 194 12.93 2.13 4.38
N PRO A 195 13.69 1.18 4.95
CA PRO A 195 13.12 0.16 5.81
C PRO A 195 12.61 0.75 7.13
N VAL A 196 11.46 0.26 7.59
CA VAL A 196 10.86 0.64 8.88
C VAL A 196 11.48 -0.09 10.07
N HIS A 197 12.21 -1.18 9.81
CA HIS A 197 12.94 -1.97 10.80
C HIS A 197 14.05 -2.81 10.15
N VAL A 198 15.10 -3.10 10.93
CA VAL A 198 16.22 -3.97 10.53
C VAL A 198 16.58 -4.86 11.71
N GLY A 199 16.78 -6.16 11.45
CA GLY A 199 17.21 -7.11 12.48
C GLY A 199 16.03 -7.76 13.20
N ASP A 200 16.08 -7.82 14.53
CA ASP A 200 15.22 -8.71 15.32
C ASP A 200 13.71 -8.60 14.96
N PRO A 201 13.08 -9.65 14.38
CA PRO A 201 11.65 -9.64 14.07
C PRO A 201 10.76 -9.53 15.32
N GLY A 202 11.24 -9.93 16.50
CA GLY A 202 10.52 -9.84 17.76
C GLY A 202 10.14 -8.41 18.14
N ALA A 203 10.96 -7.42 17.77
CA ALA A 203 10.66 -6.00 17.98
C ALA A 203 9.41 -5.51 17.21
N LEU A 204 9.01 -6.22 16.16
CA LEU A 204 7.76 -5.98 15.41
C LEU A 204 6.62 -6.94 15.82
N GLY A 205 6.82 -7.76 16.85
CA GLY A 205 5.86 -8.79 17.27
C GLY A 205 5.85 -10.03 16.38
N ILE A 206 6.80 -10.17 15.46
CA ILE A 206 6.86 -11.28 14.50
C ILE A 206 7.58 -12.46 15.16
N ARG A 207 6.82 -13.50 15.53
CA ARG A 207 7.35 -14.67 16.25
C ARG A 207 8.11 -15.66 15.37
N ALA A 208 7.73 -15.78 14.10
CA ALA A 208 8.31 -16.77 13.20
C ALA A 208 8.30 -16.29 11.73
N LEU A 209 9.48 -15.99 11.18
CA LEU A 209 9.64 -15.65 9.75
C LEU A 209 9.30 -16.81 8.81
N SER A 210 9.13 -18.03 9.33
CA SER A 210 8.67 -19.18 8.55
C SER A 210 7.15 -19.19 8.31
N ARG A 211 6.39 -18.30 8.96
CA ARG A 211 4.93 -18.23 8.91
C ARG A 211 4.46 -16.80 8.60
N PRO A 212 4.62 -16.33 7.36
CA PRO A 212 4.07 -15.03 6.97
C PRO A 212 2.54 -15.02 7.06
N ASP A 213 1.96 -13.86 7.34
CA ASP A 213 0.51 -13.66 7.37
C ASP A 213 -0.07 -13.64 5.93
N SER A 214 0.74 -13.26 4.95
CA SER A 214 0.42 -13.35 3.53
C SER A 214 1.69 -13.49 2.69
N GLY A 215 1.55 -14.06 1.49
CA GLY A 215 2.67 -14.34 0.60
C GLY A 215 3.41 -15.63 0.97
N SER A 216 4.63 -15.78 0.47
CA SER A 216 5.38 -17.02 0.57
C SER A 216 6.56 -16.90 1.53
N ARG A 217 6.85 -17.97 2.26
CA ARG A 217 8.09 -18.06 3.05
C ARG A 217 9.30 -17.95 2.12
N VAL A 218 10.23 -17.08 2.47
CA VAL A 218 11.53 -16.94 1.80
C VAL A 218 12.62 -17.51 2.70
N ARG A 219 13.52 -18.31 2.13
CA ARG A 219 14.67 -18.86 2.86
C ARG A 219 15.84 -17.86 2.83
N PRO A 220 16.36 -17.42 3.98
CA PRO A 220 17.57 -16.60 4.03
C PRO A 220 18.82 -17.44 3.76
N GLU A 221 19.89 -16.80 3.28
CA GLU A 221 21.24 -17.38 3.26
C GLU A 221 22.00 -17.08 4.56
N GLY A 222 23.13 -17.77 4.77
CA GLY A 222 24.00 -17.54 5.92
C GLY A 222 24.52 -16.09 5.94
N GLY A 223 24.25 -15.37 7.03
CA GLY A 223 24.65 -13.97 7.17
C GLY A 223 23.64 -12.94 6.64
N ASP A 224 22.49 -13.37 6.12
CA ASP A 224 21.39 -12.47 5.81
C ASP A 224 20.74 -11.93 7.09
N ILE A 225 20.43 -10.63 7.08
CA ILE A 225 19.68 -9.92 8.11
C ILE A 225 18.27 -9.65 7.57
N PRO A 226 17.20 -9.94 8.32
CA PRO A 226 15.85 -9.57 7.90
C PRO A 226 15.68 -8.04 7.94
N VAL A 227 15.23 -7.49 6.82
CA VAL A 227 14.94 -6.07 6.67
C VAL A 227 13.48 -5.88 6.27
N PHE A 228 12.81 -4.92 6.89
CA PHE A 228 11.36 -4.75 6.80
C PHE A 228 11.00 -3.39 6.21
N TRP A 229 10.19 -3.39 5.16
CA TRP A 229 9.61 -2.19 4.57
C TRP A 229 8.11 -2.16 4.79
N ALA A 230 7.54 -0.97 4.93
CA ALA A 230 6.09 -0.84 4.95
C ALA A 230 5.48 -1.36 3.64
N SER A 231 4.30 -1.96 3.74
CA SER A 231 3.55 -2.49 2.60
C SER A 231 2.21 -1.78 2.46
N GLY A 232 1.75 -1.55 1.23
CA GLY A 232 0.41 -1.02 0.95
C GLY A 232 -0.73 -1.90 1.48
N VAL A 233 -0.45 -3.18 1.77
CA VAL A 233 -1.38 -4.09 2.47
C VAL A 233 -1.72 -3.61 3.89
N THR A 234 -0.96 -2.64 4.44
CA THR A 234 -1.32 -1.88 5.65
C THR A 234 -2.74 -1.30 5.57
N LEU A 235 -3.16 -0.85 4.39
CA LEU A 235 -4.52 -0.35 4.22
C LEU A 235 -5.56 -1.46 4.39
N GLN A 236 -5.32 -2.66 3.85
CA GLN A 236 -6.24 -3.79 4.03
C GLN A 236 -6.36 -4.17 5.51
N ALA A 237 -5.26 -4.10 6.28
CA ALA A 237 -5.30 -4.31 7.72
C ALA A 237 -6.11 -3.22 8.45
N ALA A 238 -6.01 -1.97 8.00
CA ALA A 238 -6.81 -0.87 8.54
C ALA A 238 -8.30 -1.03 8.23
N LEU A 239 -8.66 -1.43 7.00
CA LEU A 239 -10.06 -1.71 6.62
C LEU A 239 -10.65 -2.84 7.47
N ARG A 240 -9.89 -3.92 7.72
CA ARG A 240 -10.32 -4.99 8.64
C ARG A 240 -10.55 -4.50 10.07
N ALA A 241 -9.63 -3.69 10.60
CA ALA A 241 -9.72 -3.20 11.97
C ALA A 241 -10.83 -2.15 12.16
N THR A 242 -11.05 -1.32 11.14
CA THR A 242 -12.01 -0.21 11.16
C THR A 242 -13.42 -0.63 10.76
N ARG A 243 -13.54 -1.72 10.00
CA ARG A 243 -14.82 -2.33 9.60
C ARG A 243 -15.76 -1.35 8.86
N PRO A 244 -15.32 -0.73 7.75
CA PRO A 244 -16.24 0.07 6.95
C PRO A 244 -17.35 -0.84 6.38
N PRO A 245 -18.55 -0.30 6.12
CA PRO A 245 -19.67 -1.08 5.59
C PRO A 245 -19.34 -1.69 4.23
N PHE A 246 -18.48 -1.03 3.45
CA PHE A 246 -18.02 -1.51 2.16
C PHE A 246 -16.64 -0.96 1.81
N ALA A 247 -15.81 -1.77 1.15
CA ALA A 247 -14.62 -1.33 0.44
C ALA A 247 -14.24 -2.33 -0.66
N LEU A 248 -13.53 -1.86 -1.69
CA LEU A 248 -12.86 -2.70 -2.68
C LEU A 248 -11.35 -2.49 -2.58
N THR A 249 -10.56 -3.55 -2.74
CA THR A 249 -9.10 -3.43 -2.91
C THR A 249 -8.59 -4.40 -3.96
N GLU A 250 -7.30 -4.33 -4.29
CA GLU A 250 -6.64 -5.44 -4.97
C GLU A 250 -6.47 -6.65 -4.05
N ALA A 251 -6.36 -7.85 -4.64
CA ALA A 251 -5.80 -8.99 -3.91
C ALA A 251 -4.26 -8.84 -3.80
N PRO A 252 -3.62 -9.30 -2.70
CA PRO A 252 -2.17 -9.16 -2.51
C PRO A 252 -1.37 -9.63 -3.72
N GLY A 253 -0.50 -8.75 -4.23
CA GLY A 253 0.34 -9.04 -5.39
C GLY A 253 -0.36 -8.90 -6.76
N ARG A 254 -1.61 -8.44 -6.78
CA ARG A 254 -2.45 -8.24 -7.99
C ARG A 254 -2.67 -6.75 -8.28
N LEU A 255 -1.59 -5.98 -8.23
CA LEU A 255 -1.62 -4.52 -8.31
C LEU A 255 -1.94 -4.03 -9.73
N LEU A 256 -2.48 -2.81 -9.84
CA LEU A 256 -2.60 -2.10 -11.12
C LEU A 256 -1.21 -1.77 -11.67
N ILE A 257 -0.97 -2.03 -12.95
CA ILE A 257 0.22 -1.55 -13.65
C ILE A 257 -0.11 -0.21 -14.32
N THR A 258 0.62 0.83 -13.91
CA THR A 258 0.44 2.20 -14.42
C THR A 258 1.34 2.46 -15.64
N ASP A 259 1.09 3.58 -16.33
CA ASP A 259 1.94 4.06 -17.42
C ASP A 259 3.09 4.97 -16.89
N LEU A 260 3.14 5.22 -15.58
CA LEU A 260 4.24 5.94 -14.95
C LEU A 260 5.53 5.11 -15.04
N GLY A 261 6.52 5.64 -15.75
CA GLY A 261 7.88 5.12 -15.74
C GLY A 261 8.57 5.40 -14.41
N ALA A 262 9.30 4.40 -13.90
CA ALA A 262 10.01 4.49 -12.62
C ALA A 262 11.11 5.57 -12.61
N GLU A 263 11.58 6.05 -13.76
CA GLU A 263 12.57 7.12 -13.88
C GLU A 263 11.96 8.52 -14.12
N GLY A 264 10.66 8.63 -14.42
CA GLY A 264 10.00 9.88 -14.83
C GLY A 264 9.00 10.46 -13.83
N ALA A 265 8.78 9.82 -12.69
CA ALA A 265 7.81 10.26 -11.71
C ALA A 265 8.40 11.30 -10.73
N THR A 266 8.59 12.52 -11.23
CA THR A 266 8.70 13.70 -10.38
C THR A 266 7.32 14.08 -9.82
N ASP A 267 7.29 14.33 -8.52
CA ASP A 267 6.14 14.72 -7.72
C ASP A 267 5.33 15.86 -8.37
N PRO A 268 4.03 15.68 -8.68
CA PRO A 268 3.18 16.76 -9.18
C PRO A 268 2.87 17.85 -8.11
N GLY A 269 3.34 17.68 -6.87
CA GLY A 269 3.09 18.62 -5.76
C GLY A 269 3.98 19.86 -5.68
N ALA A 270 4.84 20.15 -6.67
CA ALA A 270 5.83 21.23 -6.59
C ALA A 270 5.60 22.47 -7.46
N GLU A 271 4.49 22.59 -8.20
CA GLU A 271 4.22 23.80 -8.99
C GLU A 271 2.91 24.52 -8.63
N GLY A 272 3.05 25.70 -8.05
CA GLY A 272 2.24 26.87 -8.43
C GLY A 272 0.87 27.05 -7.79
N GLY A 273 0.78 27.14 -6.46
CA GLY A 273 -0.37 27.75 -5.79
C GLY A 273 -0.44 29.26 -6.10
N THR A 274 -1.38 29.65 -6.96
CA THR A 274 -1.68 31.06 -7.25
C THR A 274 -2.28 31.74 -6.03
N ASN A 275 -1.77 32.95 -5.76
CA ASN A 275 -2.20 33.88 -4.72
C ASN A 275 -3.72 34.08 -4.70
N LEU A 276 -4.34 33.87 -3.53
CA LEU A 276 -5.60 34.52 -3.14
C LEU A 276 -5.46 35.09 -1.73
N GLY A 277 -5.39 36.42 -1.72
CA GLY A 277 -5.49 37.42 -0.64
C GLY A 277 -5.61 36.98 0.83
N ALA A 278 -4.64 37.42 1.62
CA ALA A 278 -4.81 37.66 3.05
C ALA A 278 -4.44 39.13 3.35
N GLU A 279 -5.43 39.99 3.47
CA GLU A 279 -5.32 41.20 4.29
C GLU A 279 -5.84 40.86 5.68
N GLY A 280 -4.98 41.00 6.68
CA GLY A 280 -5.28 40.70 8.07
C GLY A 280 -5.88 41.89 8.81
N VAL A 281 -6.57 41.59 9.92
CA VAL A 281 -6.70 42.50 11.07
C VAL A 281 -6.68 41.66 12.35
N THR A 282 -5.94 42.19 13.31
CA THR A 282 -5.46 41.69 14.60
C THR A 282 -6.40 41.90 15.79
N GLY A 283 -6.18 41.10 16.86
CA GLY A 283 -6.49 41.41 18.28
C GLY A 283 -7.89 40.98 18.74
N THR A 284 -8.13 40.40 19.91
CA THR A 284 -7.54 40.56 21.27
C THR A 284 -8.02 39.40 22.17
N GLY A 285 -7.24 39.00 23.19
CA GLY A 285 -7.71 38.17 24.34
C GLY A 285 -8.50 39.00 25.37
N PRO A 286 -8.77 38.55 26.63
CA PRO A 286 -8.15 37.46 27.41
C PRO A 286 -9.13 36.62 28.31
N GLU A 287 -8.57 35.94 29.33
CA GLU A 287 -9.19 35.26 30.52
C GLU A 287 -9.55 33.77 30.31
N GLY A 288 -8.95 32.80 31.02
CA GLY A 288 -9.01 32.51 32.45
C GLY A 288 -9.99 31.33 32.64
N ILE A 289 -9.64 30.18 33.23
CA ILE A 289 -10.00 29.75 34.61
C ILE A 289 -9.53 28.28 34.79
N THR A 290 -9.14 27.97 36.03
CA THR A 290 -8.68 26.73 36.67
C THR A 290 -9.74 25.65 36.91
N GLY A 291 -9.33 24.37 37.09
CA GLY A 291 -10.11 23.34 37.81
C GLY A 291 -9.77 21.90 37.39
N THR A 292 -8.90 21.21 38.12
CA THR A 292 -9.17 20.11 39.10
C THR A 292 -9.27 18.69 38.54
N ARG A 293 -8.30 17.88 38.97
CA ARG A 293 -8.25 16.40 38.93
C ARG A 293 -9.33 15.78 39.84
N PRO A 294 -9.69 14.52 39.60
CA PRO A 294 -9.50 13.54 40.68
C PRO A 294 -8.80 12.25 40.22
N GLU A 295 -8.14 11.64 41.20
CA GLU A 295 -7.55 10.30 41.13
C GLU A 295 -8.60 9.21 41.42
N GLY A 296 -8.40 8.04 40.79
CA GLY A 296 -8.52 6.76 41.49
C GLY A 296 -9.73 5.88 41.18
N ALA A 297 -9.49 4.75 40.50
CA ALA A 297 -9.98 3.43 40.92
C ALA A 297 -9.23 2.31 40.17
N ARG A 298 -8.64 1.38 40.94
CA ARG A 298 -8.11 0.10 40.46
C ARG A 298 -9.27 -0.90 40.33
N GLY A 299 -9.26 -1.70 39.27
CA GLY A 299 -10.07 -2.91 39.14
C GLY A 299 -9.43 -3.86 38.15
N ALA A 300 -9.03 -5.05 38.62
CA ALA A 300 -8.50 -6.13 37.81
C ALA A 300 -9.65 -6.91 37.17
N GLY A 301 -9.49 -7.31 35.91
CA GLY A 301 -10.40 -8.20 35.20
C GLY A 301 -9.86 -8.49 33.80
N VAL A 302 -9.47 -9.74 33.59
CA VAL A 302 -8.90 -10.27 32.35
C VAL A 302 -10.05 -10.62 31.41
N GLU A 303 -10.12 -9.97 30.26
CA GLU A 303 -10.67 -10.53 29.02
C GLU A 303 -10.12 -9.69 27.86
N GLY A 304 -9.28 -10.32 27.03
CA GLY A 304 -8.58 -9.65 25.92
C GLY A 304 -9.51 -9.45 24.74
N GLU A 305 -10.47 -8.56 24.88
CA GLU A 305 -11.13 -7.91 23.75
C GLU A 305 -10.10 -6.94 23.18
N ARG A 306 -9.62 -7.21 21.96
CA ARG A 306 -8.81 -6.23 21.24
C ARG A 306 -9.77 -5.10 20.92
N ASP A 307 -9.72 -4.05 21.74
CA ASP A 307 -10.48 -2.82 21.56
C ASP A 307 -10.49 -2.49 20.07
N ALA A 308 -11.70 -2.42 19.53
CA ALA A 308 -11.94 -1.82 18.24
C ALA A 308 -11.27 -0.45 18.23
N CYS A 309 -10.94 0.02 17.03
CA CYS A 309 -10.55 1.40 16.79
C CYS A 309 -11.28 2.37 17.75
N PRO A 310 -10.58 3.31 18.41
CA PRO A 310 -11.21 4.23 19.35
C PRO A 310 -12.40 4.98 18.72
#